data_AF-A0A933RJX9-F1
#
_entry.id   AF-A0A933RJX9-F1
#
_cell.length_a   1.000
_cell.length_b   1.000
_cell.length_c   1.000
_cell.angle_alpha   90.00
_cell.angle_beta   90.00
_cell.angle_gamma   90.00
#
_symmetry.space_group_name_H-M   'P 1'
#
loop_
_entity.id
_entity.type
_entity.pdbx_description
1 polymer ?
#
loop_
_entity_poly.entity_id
_entity_poly.type
_entity_poly.pdbx_seq_one_letter_code
_entity_poly.pdbx_strand_id
1 'polypeptide(L)'
;MKTKASTGDYFRNILQTRTDYLRDFKKRTGKKIFGCFCSYTPEELLHAAGIHPVRLFGGTEDITQADTLMQSFVCPFVRGVLDTALKGGFDYLDGIVHAYTCDATCGLFGIWQRNIKTKFTYMFSPPYFLSEGSLRYLVRELNALRNALEKHLQTQITDESISESIELYNRRRSVLKRLYGLRAANPVPISGSETLEVVLAGALMPADEFSDAVESLIPEILRPVGCGQDSHRVFISGSELHDPEILRVIEEAGATIVGDDLCTGARSFFDLVGPDGNPLETLARRYISRTPCPSRLPAKRRLEFILDGMRDSRAQSLIFIIQKFCDPHLAEQPFLSEKLKAAGIPNMVLEVEHRLGPSREQIRTRVQGFLEMLEH
;
A
#
# COMPACT_ATOMS: atom_id res chain seq x y z
N MET A 1 2.96 5.22 37.51
CA MET A 1 2.42 5.94 36.35
C MET A 1 2.73 5.13 35.10
N LYS A 2 1.72 4.55 34.43
CA LYS A 2 1.92 3.88 33.15
C LYS A 2 2.28 4.96 32.13
N THR A 3 3.49 4.93 31.59
CA THR A 3 3.90 5.73 30.44
C THR A 3 2.88 5.49 29.33
N LYS A 4 2.13 6.53 28.91
CA LYS A 4 1.33 6.46 27.69
C LYS A 4 2.30 6.10 26.57
N ALA A 5 2.09 4.95 25.93
CA ALA A 5 2.76 4.61 24.68
C ALA A 5 2.56 5.79 23.71
N SER A 6 3.59 6.17 22.96
CA SER A 6 3.46 7.24 21.97
C SER A 6 2.43 6.83 20.93
N THR A 7 1.74 7.78 20.27
CA THR A 7 0.78 7.43 19.22
C THR A 7 1.46 6.69 18.04
N GLY A 8 2.80 6.81 17.89
CA GLY A 8 3.60 5.97 16.98
C GLY A 8 3.67 4.49 17.39
N ASP A 9 3.83 4.19 18.68
CA ASP A 9 3.83 2.82 19.20
C ASP A 9 2.48 2.12 19.00
N TYR A 10 1.39 2.89 18.94
CA TYR A 10 0.04 2.37 18.68
C TYR A 10 -0.07 1.71 17.30
N PHE A 11 0.38 2.38 16.23
CA PHE A 11 0.33 1.82 14.87
C PHE A 11 1.22 0.58 14.74
N ARG A 12 2.44 0.64 15.31
CA ARG A 12 3.35 -0.51 15.35
C ARG A 12 2.75 -1.71 16.08
N ASN A 13 2.09 -1.47 17.21
CA ASN A 13 1.42 -2.54 17.96
C ASN A 13 0.31 -3.20 17.12
N ILE A 14 -0.50 -2.42 16.39
CA ILE A 14 -1.52 -2.98 15.48
C ILE A 14 -0.90 -3.90 14.45
N LEU A 15 0.25 -3.55 13.88
CA LEU A 15 0.95 -4.40 12.92
C LEU A 15 1.48 -5.69 13.54
N GLN A 16 2.09 -5.61 14.72
CA GLN A 16 2.64 -6.76 15.43
C GLN A 16 1.55 -7.72 15.90
N THR A 17 0.39 -7.21 16.33
CA THR A 17 -0.76 -8.00 16.80
C THR A 17 -1.88 -8.10 15.77
N ARG A 18 -1.59 -7.92 14.48
CA ARG A 18 -2.59 -7.75 13.39
C ARG A 18 -3.68 -8.82 13.35
N THR A 19 -3.30 -10.09 13.57
CA THR A 19 -4.24 -11.22 13.55
C THR A 19 -5.22 -11.13 14.72
N ASP A 20 -4.73 -10.88 15.93
CA ASP A 20 -5.57 -10.78 17.12
C ASP A 20 -6.40 -9.49 17.11
N TYR A 21 -5.82 -8.39 16.64
CA TYR A 21 -6.55 -7.12 16.42
C TYR A 21 -7.78 -7.33 15.53
N LEU A 22 -7.65 -8.03 14.40
CA LEU A 22 -8.77 -8.27 13.48
C LEU A 22 -9.77 -9.31 14.01
N ARG A 23 -9.30 -10.32 14.75
CA ARG A 23 -10.20 -11.25 15.45
C ARG A 23 -11.06 -10.53 16.49
N ASP A 24 -10.45 -9.65 17.28
CA ASP A 24 -11.15 -8.91 18.32
C ASP A 24 -12.05 -7.82 17.74
N PHE A 25 -11.64 -7.16 16.66
CA PHE A 25 -12.51 -6.29 15.87
C PHE A 25 -13.76 -7.04 15.39
N LYS A 26 -13.59 -8.23 14.82
CA LYS A 26 -14.70 -9.06 14.33
C LYS A 26 -15.65 -9.45 15.47
N LYS A 27 -15.11 -9.88 16.62
CA LYS A 27 -15.92 -10.22 17.81
C LYS A 27 -16.69 -9.02 18.35
N ARG A 28 -16.06 -7.83 18.41
CA ARG A 28 -16.64 -6.61 18.97
C ARG A 28 -17.72 -6.01 18.09
N THR A 29 -17.54 -6.04 16.78
CA THR A 29 -18.42 -5.32 15.83
C THR A 29 -19.40 -6.24 15.10
N GLY A 30 -19.12 -7.54 15.02
CA GLY A 30 -19.87 -8.47 14.20
C GLY A 30 -19.74 -8.26 12.69
N LYS A 31 -18.95 -7.26 12.24
CA LYS A 31 -18.74 -6.98 10.82
C LYS A 31 -17.98 -8.11 10.14
N LYS A 32 -18.38 -8.45 8.92
CA LYS A 32 -17.63 -9.37 8.07
C LYS A 32 -16.33 -8.72 7.62
N ILE A 33 -15.26 -9.50 7.51
CA ILE A 33 -13.95 -8.99 7.07
C ILE A 33 -13.61 -9.59 5.71
N PHE A 34 -13.39 -8.74 4.69
CA PHE A 34 -12.97 -9.19 3.37
C PHE A 34 -11.52 -8.78 3.10
N GLY A 35 -10.69 -9.74 2.72
CA GLY A 35 -9.30 -9.51 2.38
C GLY A 35 -9.12 -9.03 0.94
N CYS A 36 -8.14 -8.16 0.74
CA CYS A 36 -7.78 -7.57 -0.54
C CYS A 36 -6.28 -7.79 -0.79
N PHE A 37 -5.90 -8.21 -2.01
CA PHE A 37 -4.48 -8.36 -2.37
C PHE A 37 -3.89 -7.12 -3.07
N CYS A 38 -4.72 -6.17 -3.50
CA CYS A 38 -4.29 -5.04 -4.34
C CYS A 38 -5.01 -3.74 -3.95
N SER A 39 -4.32 -2.59 -4.07
CA SER A 39 -4.87 -1.29 -3.67
C SER A 39 -5.86 -0.76 -4.71
N TYR A 40 -5.99 -1.48 -5.83
CA TYR A 40 -7.04 -1.30 -6.83
C TYR A 40 -8.38 -1.93 -6.44
N THR A 41 -8.45 -2.68 -5.34
CA THR A 41 -9.74 -3.13 -4.81
C THR A 41 -10.56 -1.90 -4.34
N PRO A 42 -11.85 -1.76 -4.71
CA PRO A 42 -12.70 -0.66 -4.29
C PRO A 42 -13.14 -0.80 -2.82
N GLU A 43 -12.32 -0.31 -1.89
CA GLU A 43 -12.58 -0.39 -0.44
C GLU A 43 -13.88 0.32 -0.05
N GLU A 44 -14.21 1.42 -0.72
CA GLU A 44 -15.45 2.18 -0.53
C GLU A 44 -16.69 1.34 -0.80
N LEU A 45 -16.67 0.51 -1.84
CA LEU A 45 -17.81 -0.33 -2.19
C LEU A 45 -17.99 -1.49 -1.20
N LEU A 46 -16.88 -2.02 -0.66
CA LEU A 46 -16.94 -3.02 0.40
C LEU A 46 -17.47 -2.40 1.71
N HIS A 47 -16.98 -1.21 2.07
CA HIS A 47 -17.45 -0.49 3.24
C HIS A 47 -18.94 -0.13 3.15
N ALA A 48 -19.41 0.35 1.98
CA ALA A 48 -20.81 0.65 1.71
C ALA A 48 -21.74 -0.57 1.84
N ALA A 49 -21.18 -1.78 1.72
CA ALA A 49 -21.85 -3.05 1.93
C ALA A 49 -21.81 -3.54 3.39
N GLY A 50 -21.30 -2.73 4.33
CA GLY A 50 -21.12 -3.09 5.74
C GLY A 50 -19.95 -4.03 6.01
N ILE A 51 -19.05 -4.23 5.04
CA ILE A 51 -17.86 -5.07 5.17
C ILE A 51 -16.68 -4.22 5.66
N HIS A 52 -15.81 -4.81 6.48
CA HIS A 52 -14.51 -4.24 6.81
C HIS A 52 -13.45 -4.75 5.81
N PRO A 53 -12.97 -3.93 4.86
CA PRO A 53 -11.93 -4.34 3.94
C PRO A 53 -10.56 -4.29 4.62
N VAL A 54 -9.75 -5.33 4.42
CA VAL A 54 -8.38 -5.40 4.94
C VAL A 54 -7.39 -5.75 3.84
N ARG A 55 -6.29 -5.01 3.76
CA ARG A 55 -5.19 -5.38 2.89
C ARG A 55 -4.41 -6.53 3.51
N LEU A 56 -4.28 -7.63 2.79
CA LEU A 56 -3.49 -8.77 3.22
C LEU A 56 -2.01 -8.55 2.90
N PHE A 57 -1.18 -8.83 3.89
CA PHE A 57 0.28 -8.81 3.82
C PHE A 57 0.81 -10.18 4.25
N GLY A 58 1.97 -10.58 3.71
CA GLY A 58 2.64 -11.79 4.15
C GLY A 58 3.20 -11.66 5.57
N GLY A 59 3.60 -12.80 6.13
CA GLY A 59 4.60 -12.82 7.20
C GLY A 59 5.96 -12.33 6.71
N THR A 60 6.90 -12.16 7.64
CA THR A 60 8.33 -11.95 7.35
C THR A 60 9.17 -13.20 7.68
N GLU A 61 8.47 -14.29 8.03
CA GLU A 61 9.02 -15.60 8.38
C GLU A 61 9.36 -16.42 7.13
N ASP A 62 10.07 -17.54 7.29
CA ASP A 62 10.38 -18.41 6.16
C ASP A 62 9.10 -18.97 5.50
N ILE A 63 9.09 -18.94 4.17
CA ILE A 63 8.04 -19.53 3.33
C ILE A 63 8.23 -21.04 3.35
N THR A 64 7.23 -21.79 3.82
CA THR A 64 7.36 -23.24 4.01
C THR A 64 6.25 -24.05 3.36
N GLN A 65 5.04 -23.51 3.28
CA GLN A 65 3.87 -24.21 2.71
C GLN A 65 3.55 -23.73 1.29
N ALA A 66 3.75 -22.45 0.98
CA ALA A 66 3.38 -21.91 -0.34
C ALA A 66 4.15 -22.57 -1.50
N ASP A 67 5.40 -23.00 -1.27
CA ASP A 67 6.25 -23.60 -2.30
C ASP A 67 5.76 -24.96 -2.80
N THR A 68 4.79 -25.57 -2.10
CA THR A 68 4.11 -26.79 -2.56
C THR A 68 3.05 -26.52 -3.63
N LEU A 69 2.55 -25.28 -3.72
CA LEU A 69 1.46 -24.87 -4.60
C LEU A 69 1.88 -23.80 -5.63
N MET A 70 3.09 -23.28 -5.50
CA MET A 70 3.58 -22.14 -6.28
C MET A 70 5.07 -22.26 -6.52
N GLN A 71 5.53 -21.79 -7.68
CA GLN A 71 6.93 -21.83 -8.05
C GLN A 71 7.74 -20.82 -7.21
N SER A 72 9.01 -21.17 -6.94
CA SER A 72 9.94 -20.32 -6.18
C SER A 72 10.25 -18.98 -6.85
N PHE A 73 10.03 -18.87 -8.17
CA PHE A 73 10.19 -17.65 -8.95
C PHE A 73 8.93 -16.78 -9.02
N VAL A 74 7.94 -17.00 -8.15
CA VAL A 74 6.85 -16.03 -7.94
C VAL A 74 7.26 -15.02 -6.88
N CYS A 75 6.77 -13.78 -6.99
CA CYS A 75 7.21 -12.69 -6.11
C CYS A 75 6.96 -12.97 -4.61
N PRO A 76 7.88 -12.53 -3.72
CA PRO A 76 7.79 -12.72 -2.28
C PRO A 76 6.46 -12.33 -1.64
N PHE A 77 5.85 -11.21 -2.07
CA PHE A 77 4.54 -10.78 -1.56
C PHE A 77 3.47 -11.86 -1.75
N VAL A 78 3.34 -12.38 -2.97
CA VAL A 78 2.31 -13.37 -3.31
C VAL A 78 2.56 -14.69 -2.58
N ARG A 79 3.81 -15.16 -2.56
CA ARG A 79 4.18 -16.38 -1.83
C ARG A 79 3.95 -16.22 -0.33
N GLY A 80 4.33 -15.10 0.27
CA GLY A 80 4.17 -14.82 1.70
C GLY A 80 2.70 -14.73 2.14
N VAL A 81 1.83 -14.12 1.31
CA VAL A 81 0.38 -14.11 1.57
C VAL A 81 -0.20 -15.53 1.53
N LEU A 82 0.15 -16.32 0.51
CA LEU A 82 -0.32 -17.70 0.42
C LEU A 82 0.15 -18.54 1.62
N ASP A 83 1.42 -18.41 1.99
CA ASP A 83 2.02 -19.14 3.09
C ASP A 83 1.35 -18.83 4.42
N THR A 84 1.10 -17.54 4.67
CA THR A 84 0.35 -17.07 5.85
C THR A 84 -1.07 -17.63 5.88
N ALA A 85 -1.73 -17.70 4.72
CA ALA A 85 -3.06 -18.26 4.60
C ALA A 85 -3.09 -19.77 4.92
N LEU A 86 -2.15 -20.53 4.36
CA LEU A 86 -2.02 -21.98 4.59
C LEU A 86 -1.69 -22.31 6.06
N LYS A 87 -0.95 -21.43 6.74
CA LYS A 87 -0.67 -21.51 8.18
C LYS A 87 -1.86 -21.07 9.07
N GLY A 88 -2.99 -20.67 8.49
CA GLY A 88 -4.19 -20.25 9.23
C GLY A 88 -4.14 -18.80 9.77
N GLY A 89 -3.20 -17.98 9.29
CA GLY A 89 -3.02 -16.59 9.75
C GLY A 89 -4.17 -15.64 9.36
N PHE A 90 -5.11 -16.10 8.54
CA PHE A 90 -6.25 -15.32 8.04
C PHE A 90 -7.62 -15.94 8.37
N ASP A 91 -7.70 -16.68 9.47
CA ASP A 91 -8.93 -17.36 9.93
C ASP A 91 -10.12 -16.42 10.24
N TYR A 92 -9.88 -15.13 10.39
CA TYR A 92 -10.89 -14.11 10.59
C TYR A 92 -11.62 -13.69 9.30
N LEU A 93 -11.14 -14.08 8.11
CA LEU A 93 -11.72 -13.65 6.84
C LEU A 93 -13.04 -14.36 6.51
N ASP A 94 -14.02 -13.58 6.04
CA ASP A 94 -15.27 -14.10 5.47
C ASP A 94 -15.24 -14.18 3.95
N GLY A 95 -14.40 -13.36 3.30
CA GLY A 95 -14.31 -13.29 1.86
C GLY A 95 -13.00 -12.68 1.33
N ILE A 96 -12.79 -12.79 0.03
CA ILE A 96 -11.71 -12.12 -0.70
C ILE A 96 -12.27 -11.35 -1.89
N VAL A 97 -11.79 -10.12 -2.08
CA VAL A 97 -12.00 -9.35 -3.32
C VAL A 97 -10.65 -8.94 -3.89
N HIS A 98 -10.30 -9.52 -5.04
CA HIS A 98 -9.02 -9.29 -5.69
C HIS A 98 -9.19 -8.42 -6.93
N ALA A 99 -8.49 -7.29 -6.99
CA ALA A 99 -8.32 -6.54 -8.22
C ALA A 99 -7.19 -7.14 -9.09
N TYR A 100 -7.51 -7.63 -10.28
CA TYR A 100 -6.55 -8.24 -11.20
C TYR A 100 -5.59 -7.18 -11.76
N THR A 101 -4.43 -7.04 -11.12
CA THR A 101 -3.40 -6.09 -11.52
C THR A 101 -2.15 -6.71 -12.12
N CYS A 102 -1.74 -7.91 -11.69
CA CYS A 102 -0.63 -8.66 -12.27
C CYS A 102 -0.88 -10.17 -12.22
N ASP A 103 -0.16 -10.90 -13.05
CA ASP A 103 -0.33 -12.34 -13.24
C ASP A 103 -0.08 -13.14 -11.95
N ALA A 104 0.93 -12.76 -11.18
CA ALA A 104 1.23 -13.41 -9.90
C ALA A 104 0.05 -13.36 -8.92
N THR A 105 -0.59 -12.19 -8.78
CA THR A 105 -1.78 -12.05 -7.91
C THR A 105 -3.03 -12.72 -8.49
N CYS A 106 -3.14 -12.80 -9.82
CA CYS A 106 -4.21 -13.56 -10.47
C CYS A 106 -4.05 -15.08 -10.21
N GLY A 107 -2.83 -15.59 -10.32
CA GLY A 107 -2.49 -16.97 -9.97
C GLY A 107 -2.79 -17.27 -8.50
N LEU A 108 -2.43 -16.34 -7.59
CA LEU A 108 -2.77 -16.43 -6.17
C LEU A 108 -4.27 -16.58 -5.95
N PHE A 109 -5.10 -15.77 -6.63
CA PHE A 109 -6.55 -15.86 -6.49
C PHE A 109 -7.08 -17.24 -6.88
N GLY A 110 -6.59 -17.82 -7.98
CA GLY A 110 -6.96 -19.17 -8.40
C GLY A 110 -6.54 -20.25 -7.41
N ILE A 111 -5.33 -20.15 -6.84
CA ILE A 111 -4.83 -21.07 -5.80
C ILE A 111 -5.66 -20.90 -4.52
N TRP A 112 -5.97 -19.67 -4.14
CA TRP A 112 -6.74 -19.34 -2.94
C TRP A 112 -8.12 -19.99 -2.95
N GLN A 113 -8.86 -19.88 -4.07
CA GLN A 113 -10.19 -20.47 -4.22
C GLN A 113 -10.20 -21.99 -4.00
N ARG A 114 -9.12 -22.69 -4.37
CA ARG A 114 -9.01 -24.14 -4.26
C ARG A 114 -8.57 -24.59 -2.86
N ASN A 115 -7.74 -23.81 -2.18
CA ASN A 115 -7.00 -24.26 -1.00
C ASN A 115 -7.44 -23.59 0.32
N ILE A 116 -7.84 -22.31 0.31
CA ILE A 116 -8.15 -21.55 1.55
C ILE A 116 -9.66 -21.51 1.85
N LYS A 117 -10.52 -21.65 0.81
CA LYS A 117 -11.98 -21.77 0.91
C LYS A 117 -12.66 -20.71 1.82
N THR A 118 -12.60 -19.44 1.41
CA THR A 118 -13.42 -18.37 2.01
C THR A 118 -14.87 -18.42 1.47
N LYS A 119 -15.84 -17.91 2.25
CA LYS A 119 -17.29 -17.98 1.91
C LYS A 119 -17.67 -17.12 0.70
N PHE A 120 -16.87 -16.10 0.41
CA PHE A 120 -17.00 -15.27 -0.77
C PHE A 120 -15.63 -15.11 -1.45
N THR A 121 -15.62 -15.15 -2.78
CA THR A 121 -14.46 -14.76 -3.58
C THR A 121 -14.95 -14.02 -4.82
N TYR A 122 -14.33 -12.90 -5.14
CA TYR A 122 -14.64 -12.13 -6.36
C TYR A 122 -13.36 -11.54 -6.95
N MET A 123 -13.23 -11.65 -8.27
CA MET A 123 -12.16 -11.02 -9.03
C MET A 123 -12.72 -9.79 -9.75
N PHE A 124 -12.20 -8.63 -9.39
CA PHE A 124 -12.49 -7.34 -10.02
C PHE A 124 -11.41 -7.03 -11.06
N SER A 125 -11.78 -6.65 -12.28
CA SER A 125 -10.81 -6.45 -13.35
C SER A 125 -10.71 -4.97 -13.74
N PRO A 126 -9.78 -4.18 -13.15
CA PRO A 126 -9.59 -2.79 -13.56
C PRO A 126 -8.90 -2.73 -14.94
N PRO A 127 -9.32 -1.82 -15.83
CA PRO A 127 -8.79 -1.72 -17.19
C PRO A 127 -7.29 -1.39 -17.23
N TYR A 128 -6.63 -1.77 -18.32
CA TYR A 128 -5.18 -1.61 -18.49
C TYR A 128 -4.73 -0.18 -18.85
N PHE A 129 -5.55 0.52 -19.64
CA PHE A 129 -5.28 1.89 -20.11
C PHE A 129 -6.47 2.80 -19.87
N LEU A 130 -6.19 4.10 -19.71
CA LEU A 130 -7.20 5.14 -19.57
C LEU A 130 -7.83 5.46 -20.93
N SER A 131 -9.15 5.33 -21.03
CA SER A 131 -9.97 5.79 -22.16
C SER A 131 -11.42 5.96 -21.69
N GLU A 132 -12.26 6.64 -22.47
CA GLU A 132 -13.69 6.70 -22.17
C GLU A 132 -14.35 5.31 -22.16
N GLY A 133 -13.93 4.42 -23.06
CA GLY A 133 -14.40 3.04 -23.09
C GLY A 133 -14.01 2.28 -21.82
N SER A 134 -12.78 2.48 -21.36
CA SER A 134 -12.27 1.90 -20.12
C SER A 134 -13.04 2.41 -18.89
N LEU A 135 -13.42 3.69 -18.86
CA LEU A 135 -14.25 4.24 -17.78
C LEU A 135 -15.64 3.59 -17.76
N ARG A 136 -16.32 3.51 -18.92
CA ARG A 136 -17.63 2.84 -19.01
C ARG A 136 -17.55 1.36 -18.60
N TYR A 137 -16.48 0.67 -18.98
CA TYR A 137 -16.23 -0.70 -18.54
C TYR A 137 -16.07 -0.79 -17.02
N LEU A 138 -15.25 0.08 -16.43
CA LEU A 138 -14.99 0.06 -14.99
C LEU A 138 -16.25 0.35 -14.16
N VAL A 139 -17.13 1.25 -14.62
CA VAL A 139 -18.45 1.47 -13.98
C VAL A 139 -19.28 0.19 -14.00
N ARG A 140 -19.29 -0.55 -15.12
CA ARG A 140 -19.98 -1.84 -15.22
C ARG A 140 -19.38 -2.90 -14.29
N GLU A 141 -18.05 -2.97 -14.19
CA GLU A 141 -17.35 -3.88 -13.27
C GLU A 141 -17.67 -3.57 -11.80
N LEU A 142 -17.69 -2.29 -11.41
CA LEU A 142 -18.09 -1.89 -10.06
C LEU A 142 -19.55 -2.24 -9.77
N ASN A 143 -20.44 -2.04 -10.75
CA ASN A 143 -21.84 -2.43 -10.61
C ASN A 143 -22.02 -3.96 -10.54
N ALA A 144 -21.21 -4.73 -11.29
CA ALA A 144 -21.20 -6.18 -11.20
C ALA A 144 -20.72 -6.68 -9.82
N LEU A 145 -19.70 -6.03 -9.25
CA LEU A 145 -19.25 -6.30 -7.89
C LEU A 145 -20.34 -5.94 -6.86
N ARG A 146 -20.99 -4.77 -6.99
CA ARG A 146 -22.15 -4.37 -6.17
C ARG A 146 -23.21 -5.48 -6.17
N ASN A 147 -23.68 -5.90 -7.34
CA ASN A 147 -24.71 -6.94 -7.46
C ASN A 147 -24.27 -8.28 -6.84
N ALA A 148 -23.00 -8.66 -6.98
CA ALA A 148 -22.47 -9.89 -6.39
C ALA A 148 -22.43 -9.81 -4.85
N LEU A 149 -22.06 -8.66 -4.30
CA LEU A 149 -22.08 -8.39 -2.86
C LEU A 149 -23.51 -8.38 -2.33
N GLU A 150 -24.44 -7.68 -2.98
CA GLU A 150 -25.86 -7.64 -2.58
C GLU A 150 -26.47 -9.05 -2.55
N LYS A 151 -26.19 -9.86 -3.58
CA LYS A 151 -26.62 -11.26 -3.63
C LYS A 151 -26.01 -12.10 -2.52
N HIS A 152 -24.73 -11.90 -2.19
CA HIS A 152 -24.08 -12.68 -1.13
C HIS A 152 -24.51 -12.26 0.27
N LEU A 153 -24.68 -10.96 0.50
CA LEU A 153 -24.98 -10.38 1.81
C LEU A 153 -26.48 -10.31 2.10
N GLN A 154 -27.32 -10.43 1.06
CA GLN A 154 -28.78 -10.23 1.16
C GLN A 154 -29.10 -8.82 1.72
N THR A 155 -28.39 -7.81 1.22
CA THR A 155 -28.52 -6.42 1.65
C THR A 155 -28.33 -5.54 0.42
N GLN A 156 -29.14 -4.48 0.30
CA GLN A 156 -28.99 -3.49 -0.77
C GLN A 156 -27.85 -2.54 -0.44
N ILE A 157 -26.99 -2.27 -1.41
CA ILE A 157 -25.94 -1.24 -1.33
C ILE A 157 -26.52 -0.05 -2.09
N THR A 158 -26.77 1.09 -1.45
CA THR A 158 -27.41 2.24 -2.11
C THR A 158 -26.36 3.22 -2.63
N ASP A 159 -26.78 4.13 -3.51
CA ASP A 159 -25.88 5.18 -4.02
C ASP A 159 -25.47 6.14 -2.87
N GLU A 160 -26.36 6.35 -1.90
CA GLU A 160 -26.10 7.11 -0.67
C GLU A 160 -25.04 6.42 0.19
N SER A 161 -25.13 5.11 0.44
CA SER A 161 -24.12 4.41 1.26
C SER A 161 -22.74 4.36 0.59
N ILE A 162 -22.70 4.34 -0.73
CA ILE A 162 -21.44 4.48 -1.50
C ILE A 162 -20.89 5.89 -1.35
N SER A 163 -21.74 6.92 -1.43
CA SER A 163 -21.33 8.32 -1.28
C SER A 163 -20.76 8.61 0.12
N GLU A 164 -21.43 8.14 1.18
CA GLU A 164 -20.94 8.23 2.56
C GLU A 164 -19.59 7.51 2.73
N SER A 165 -19.45 6.34 2.10
CA SER A 165 -18.18 5.61 2.11
C SER A 165 -17.08 6.34 1.35
N ILE A 166 -17.39 6.99 0.24
CA ILE A 166 -16.45 7.82 -0.52
C ILE A 166 -15.94 8.98 0.35
N GLU A 167 -16.83 9.69 1.05
CA GLU A 167 -16.46 10.79 1.93
C GLU A 167 -15.53 10.32 3.06
N LEU A 168 -15.88 9.21 3.72
CA LEU A 168 -15.07 8.62 4.78
C LEU A 168 -13.65 8.25 4.30
N TYR A 169 -13.55 7.59 3.14
CA TYR A 169 -12.25 7.21 2.59
C TYR A 169 -11.47 8.41 2.05
N ASN A 170 -12.14 9.44 1.52
CA ASN A 170 -11.50 10.70 1.16
C ASN A 170 -10.95 11.43 2.39
N ARG A 171 -11.62 11.38 3.55
CA ARG A 171 -11.06 11.88 4.81
C ARG A 171 -9.78 11.13 5.17
N ARG A 172 -9.82 9.79 5.19
CA ARG A 172 -8.64 8.94 5.43
C ARG A 172 -7.46 9.29 4.52
N ARG A 173 -7.73 9.47 3.23
CA ARG A 173 -6.72 9.87 2.24
C ARG A 173 -6.17 11.26 2.50
N SER A 174 -7.02 12.22 2.83
CA SER A 174 -6.62 13.61 3.09
C SER A 174 -5.71 13.73 4.31
N VAL A 175 -6.02 12.98 5.37
CA VAL A 175 -5.17 12.93 6.58
C VAL A 175 -3.81 12.30 6.26
N LEU A 176 -3.76 11.23 5.47
CA LEU A 176 -2.50 10.64 4.98
C LEU A 176 -1.69 11.60 4.11
N LYS A 177 -2.34 12.35 3.22
CA LYS A 177 -1.67 13.40 2.41
C LYS A 177 -1.06 14.47 3.31
N ARG A 178 -1.78 14.89 4.36
CA ARG A 178 -1.27 15.85 5.33
C ARG A 178 -0.05 15.30 6.06
N LEU A 179 -0.09 14.05 6.53
CA LEU A 179 1.06 13.37 7.15
C LEU A 179 2.27 13.32 6.20
N TYR A 180 2.06 12.93 4.93
CA TYR A 180 3.12 12.88 3.92
C TYR A 180 3.74 14.25 3.65
N GLY A 181 2.93 15.31 3.62
CA GLY A 181 3.38 16.68 3.42
C GLY A 181 4.33 17.19 4.52
N LEU A 182 4.26 16.64 5.74
CA LEU A 182 5.17 17.01 6.83
C LEU A 182 6.62 16.61 6.54
N ARG A 183 6.84 15.60 5.70
CA ARG A 183 8.19 15.13 5.35
C ARG A 183 8.94 16.08 4.41
N ALA A 184 8.31 17.16 3.94
CA ALA A 184 8.98 18.26 3.26
C ALA A 184 9.75 19.20 4.20
N ALA A 185 9.50 19.13 5.52
CA ALA A 185 10.24 19.89 6.52
C ALA A 185 11.70 19.42 6.65
N ASN A 186 12.54 20.27 7.25
CA ASN A 186 13.92 19.96 7.62
C ASN A 186 14.19 20.53 9.04
N PRO A 187 14.42 19.69 10.05
CA PRO A 187 14.46 18.22 9.97
C PRO A 187 13.08 17.59 9.68
N VAL A 188 13.07 16.40 9.10
CA VAL A 188 11.86 15.60 8.89
C VAL A 188 11.29 15.15 10.24
N PRO A 189 9.99 15.39 10.53
CA PRO A 189 9.41 15.12 11.86
C PRO A 189 9.02 13.66 12.11
N ILE A 190 9.00 12.81 11.08
CA ILE A 190 8.64 11.40 11.17
C ILE A 190 9.44 10.59 10.15
N SER A 191 10.04 9.48 10.57
CA SER A 191 10.85 8.68 9.66
C SER A 191 10.01 8.05 8.54
N GLY A 192 10.64 7.65 7.44
CA GLY A 192 10.01 6.88 6.38
C GLY A 192 9.51 5.52 6.87
N SER A 193 10.25 4.86 7.77
CA SER A 193 9.85 3.60 8.38
C SER A 193 8.61 3.74 9.28
N GLU A 194 8.55 4.75 10.15
CA GLU A 194 7.38 5.05 10.97
C GLU A 194 6.19 5.47 10.10
N THR A 195 6.42 6.24 9.03
CA THR A 195 5.36 6.59 8.08
C THR A 195 4.78 5.35 7.42
N LEU A 196 5.61 4.37 7.04
CA LEU A 196 5.14 3.11 6.48
C LEU A 196 4.34 2.31 7.52
N GLU A 197 4.76 2.29 8.79
CA GLU A 197 3.98 1.67 9.87
C GLU A 197 2.56 2.24 9.97
N VAL A 198 2.43 3.57 9.93
CA VAL A 198 1.13 4.25 9.95
C VAL A 198 0.28 3.82 8.76
N VAL A 199 0.82 3.83 7.53
CA VAL A 199 0.06 3.48 6.33
C VAL A 199 -0.39 2.00 6.35
N LEU A 200 0.50 1.09 6.74
CA LEU A 200 0.18 -0.34 6.83
C LEU A 200 -0.88 -0.60 7.90
N ALA A 201 -0.79 0.05 9.07
CA ALA A 201 -1.80 -0.07 10.12
C ALA A 201 -3.15 0.47 9.64
N GLY A 202 -3.16 1.58 8.90
CA GLY A 202 -4.36 2.12 8.28
C GLY A 202 -5.02 1.18 7.27
N ALA A 203 -4.28 0.23 6.69
CA ALA A 203 -4.82 -0.79 5.81
C ALA A 203 -5.51 -1.97 6.56
N LEU A 204 -5.46 -1.96 7.89
CA LEU A 204 -6.10 -2.92 8.79
C LEU A 204 -7.21 -2.28 9.63
N MET A 205 -7.07 -1.00 9.97
CA MET A 205 -7.97 -0.25 10.85
C MET A 205 -9.25 0.23 10.14
N PRO A 206 -10.36 0.43 10.87
CA PRO A 206 -11.50 1.20 10.38
C PRO A 206 -11.08 2.61 9.94
N ALA A 207 -11.66 3.10 8.83
CA ALA A 207 -11.20 4.33 8.20
C ALA A 207 -11.39 5.59 9.08
N ASP A 208 -12.45 5.62 9.89
CA ASP A 208 -12.74 6.65 10.89
C ASP A 208 -11.75 6.59 12.06
N GLU A 209 -11.63 5.42 12.72
CA GLU A 209 -10.69 5.21 13.83
C GLU A 209 -9.24 5.55 13.42
N PHE A 210 -8.85 5.17 12.20
CA PHE A 210 -7.53 5.50 11.65
C PHE A 210 -7.35 7.00 11.40
N SER A 211 -8.35 7.66 10.81
CA SER A 211 -8.26 9.11 10.52
C SER A 211 -8.08 9.91 11.80
N ASP A 212 -8.85 9.58 12.85
CA ASP A 212 -8.75 10.22 14.17
C ASP A 212 -7.38 9.99 14.83
N ALA A 213 -6.85 8.76 14.72
CA ALA A 213 -5.55 8.41 15.27
C ALA A 213 -4.41 9.20 14.58
N VAL A 214 -4.43 9.34 13.25
CA VAL A 214 -3.40 10.10 12.53
C VAL A 214 -3.54 11.60 12.76
N GLU A 215 -4.76 12.14 12.84
CA GLU A 215 -4.97 13.54 13.23
C GLU A 215 -4.44 13.84 14.63
N SER A 216 -4.53 12.88 15.55
CA SER A 216 -3.96 12.97 16.90
C SER A 216 -2.43 12.82 16.91
N LEU A 217 -1.86 12.02 15.99
CA LEU A 217 -0.42 11.85 15.83
C LEU A 217 0.26 13.14 15.34
N ILE A 218 -0.35 13.86 14.39
CA ILE A 218 0.28 15.02 13.72
C ILE A 218 0.80 16.08 14.72
N PRO A 219 0.02 16.53 15.73
CA PRO A 219 0.53 17.44 16.75
C PRO A 219 1.65 16.87 17.63
N GLU A 220 1.72 15.55 17.81
CA GLU A 220 2.78 14.90 18.60
C GLU A 220 4.12 14.93 17.86
N ILE A 221 4.13 14.59 16.57
CA ILE A 221 5.34 14.58 15.73
C ILE A 221 5.85 15.97 15.38
N LEU A 222 4.97 16.99 15.38
CA LEU A 222 5.36 18.38 15.17
C LEU A 222 5.97 19.04 16.41
N ARG A 223 6.00 18.36 17.56
CA ARG A 223 6.71 18.88 18.73
C ARG A 223 8.20 18.96 18.42
N PRO A 224 8.91 20.04 18.84
CA PRO A 224 10.32 20.19 18.51
C PRO A 224 11.15 19.03 19.06
N VAL A 225 11.62 18.13 18.20
CA VAL A 225 12.58 17.09 18.55
C VAL A 225 13.98 17.54 18.14
N GLY A 226 14.62 18.34 19.00
CA GLY A 226 16.03 18.71 18.86
C GLY A 226 16.40 19.53 17.61
N CYS A 227 17.64 20.03 17.61
CA CYS A 227 18.24 20.73 16.47
C CYS A 227 19.08 19.71 15.69
N GLY A 228 18.57 19.21 14.57
CA GLY A 228 19.30 18.37 13.62
C GLY A 228 19.02 18.85 12.19
N GLN A 229 19.95 18.62 11.27
CA GLN A 229 19.68 18.73 9.84
C GLN A 229 19.48 17.33 9.29
N ASP A 230 18.56 17.19 8.35
CA ASP A 230 18.45 15.96 7.57
C ASP A 230 19.79 15.67 6.87
N SER A 231 20.09 14.39 6.74
CA SER A 231 21.16 13.90 5.89
C SER A 231 20.73 13.94 4.41
N HIS A 232 21.24 13.03 3.59
CA HIS A 232 20.86 12.95 2.19
C HIS A 232 19.38 12.54 2.03
N ARG A 233 18.55 13.41 1.41
CA ARG A 233 17.10 13.22 1.25
C ARG A 233 16.79 12.27 0.08
N VAL A 234 16.14 11.15 0.37
CA VAL A 234 15.87 10.07 -0.60
C VAL A 234 14.36 9.90 -0.83
N PHE A 235 13.98 9.71 -2.08
CA PHE A 235 12.65 9.27 -2.47
C PHE A 235 12.63 7.77 -2.78
N ILE A 236 11.62 7.05 -2.32
CA ILE A 236 11.48 5.60 -2.56
C ILE A 236 10.56 5.33 -3.74
N SER A 237 10.97 4.45 -4.64
CA SER A 237 10.09 3.96 -5.69
C SER A 237 10.11 2.44 -5.77
N GLY A 238 8.98 1.77 -5.91
CA GLY A 238 9.07 0.32 -5.76
C GLY A 238 7.80 -0.50 -5.78
N SER A 239 8.03 -1.79 -5.65
CA SER A 239 7.04 -2.85 -5.51
C SER A 239 6.19 -2.66 -4.24
N GLU A 240 5.36 -3.67 -3.93
CA GLU A 240 4.75 -3.78 -2.61
C GLU A 240 5.83 -3.80 -1.52
N LEU A 241 5.61 -3.11 -0.40
CA LEU A 241 6.52 -3.10 0.73
C LEU A 241 5.70 -3.07 2.02
N HIS A 242 5.79 -4.13 2.82
CA HIS A 242 5.09 -4.27 4.10
C HIS A 242 6.02 -4.54 5.29
N ASP A 243 7.33 -4.58 5.07
CA ASP A 243 8.34 -4.69 6.14
C ASP A 243 9.03 -3.33 6.34
N PRO A 244 8.66 -2.57 7.39
CA PRO A 244 9.28 -1.30 7.73
C PRO A 244 10.78 -1.41 8.02
N GLU A 245 11.31 -2.57 8.39
CA GLU A 245 12.74 -2.75 8.68
C GLU A 245 13.61 -2.47 7.44
N ILE A 246 13.10 -2.71 6.23
CA ILE A 246 13.83 -2.36 5.00
C ILE A 246 14.10 -0.86 4.93
N LEU A 247 13.12 -0.03 5.30
CA LEU A 247 13.28 1.42 5.34
C LEU A 247 14.17 1.84 6.52
N ARG A 248 14.06 1.20 7.68
CA ARG A 248 14.94 1.48 8.83
C ARG A 248 16.41 1.24 8.49
N VAL A 249 16.73 0.17 7.76
CA VAL A 249 18.11 -0.11 7.33
C VAL A 249 18.65 0.96 6.40
N ILE A 250 17.81 1.49 5.50
CA ILE A 250 18.17 2.61 4.62
C ILE A 250 18.43 3.88 5.44
N GLU A 251 17.61 4.13 6.47
CA GLU A 251 17.77 5.28 7.37
C GLU A 251 19.02 5.16 8.25
N GLU A 252 19.28 3.97 8.81
CA GLU A 252 20.50 3.64 9.56
C GLU A 252 21.78 3.78 8.71
N ALA A 253 21.67 3.59 7.40
CA ALA A 253 22.76 3.81 6.45
C ALA A 253 23.07 5.30 6.22
N GLY A 254 22.25 6.22 6.75
CA GLY A 254 22.45 7.66 6.67
C GLY A 254 21.54 8.38 5.68
N ALA A 255 20.50 7.73 5.13
CA ALA A 255 19.52 8.41 4.29
C ALA A 255 18.36 8.99 5.12
N THR A 256 17.79 10.10 4.67
CA THR A 256 16.52 10.62 5.19
C THR A 256 15.42 10.35 4.16
N ILE A 257 14.46 9.49 4.47
CA ILE A 257 13.38 9.15 3.53
C ILE A 257 12.27 10.20 3.58
N VAL A 258 12.05 10.90 2.47
CA VAL A 258 11.16 12.09 2.42
C VAL A 258 9.88 11.89 1.62
N GLY A 259 9.77 10.75 0.92
CA GLY A 259 8.67 10.48 0.02
C GLY A 259 8.74 9.09 -0.59
N ASP A 260 7.62 8.64 -1.15
CA ASP A 260 7.56 7.36 -1.84
C ASP A 260 6.49 7.32 -2.94
N ASP A 261 6.62 6.38 -3.87
CA ASP A 261 5.56 5.95 -4.78
C ASP A 261 5.20 4.47 -4.60
N LEU A 262 4.99 4.03 -3.36
CA LEU A 262 4.66 2.63 -3.08
C LEU A 262 3.15 2.36 -3.23
N CYS A 263 2.78 1.12 -3.58
CA CYS A 263 1.36 0.72 -3.59
C CYS A 263 0.80 0.50 -2.18
N THR A 264 1.70 0.37 -1.20
CA THR A 264 1.50 0.42 0.26
C THR A 264 1.86 1.79 0.83
N GLY A 265 1.94 2.81 -0.02
CA GLY A 265 2.24 4.19 0.32
C GLY A 265 1.46 5.15 -0.57
N ALA A 266 2.11 6.19 -1.08
CA ALA A 266 1.45 7.34 -1.71
C ALA A 266 0.46 6.96 -2.82
N ARG A 267 0.79 5.97 -3.67
CA ARG A 267 -0.10 5.57 -4.78
C ARG A 267 -1.47 5.11 -4.31
N SER A 268 -1.60 4.62 -3.08
CA SER A 268 -2.87 4.12 -2.53
C SER A 268 -3.87 5.22 -2.17
N PHE A 269 -3.40 6.42 -1.82
CA PHE A 269 -4.24 7.44 -1.21
C PHE A 269 -4.09 8.85 -1.81
N PHE A 270 -3.08 9.14 -2.63
CA PHE A 270 -2.80 10.51 -3.07
C PHE A 270 -3.93 11.16 -3.87
N ASP A 271 -4.61 10.37 -4.70
CA ASP A 271 -5.75 10.80 -5.50
C ASP A 271 -7.08 10.57 -4.76
N LEU A 272 -7.84 11.65 -4.60
CA LEU A 272 -9.18 11.66 -3.99
C LEU A 272 -10.26 11.35 -5.04
N VAL A 273 -11.42 10.91 -4.58
CA VAL A 273 -12.63 10.84 -5.40
C VAL A 273 -13.25 12.23 -5.49
N GLY A 274 -13.70 12.65 -6.69
CA GLY A 274 -14.34 13.95 -6.90
C GLY A 274 -15.71 14.07 -6.22
N PRO A 275 -16.18 15.30 -5.91
CA PRO A 275 -17.34 15.54 -5.04
C PRO A 275 -18.71 15.31 -5.70
N ASP A 276 -18.82 15.35 -7.03
CA ASP A 276 -20.11 15.42 -7.72
C ASP A 276 -20.31 14.30 -8.75
N GLY A 277 -21.53 13.79 -8.83
CA GLY A 277 -21.99 12.86 -9.87
C GLY A 277 -22.49 11.53 -9.34
N ASN A 278 -22.75 10.57 -10.24
CA ASN A 278 -23.08 9.20 -9.85
C ASN A 278 -21.89 8.59 -9.07
N PRO A 279 -22.11 8.00 -7.88
CA PRO A 279 -21.02 7.58 -7.01
C PRO A 279 -20.17 6.43 -7.58
N LEU A 280 -20.77 5.52 -8.37
CA LEU A 280 -19.98 4.49 -9.06
C LEU A 280 -19.12 5.09 -10.17
N GLU A 281 -19.61 6.11 -10.85
CA GLU A 281 -18.88 6.82 -11.90
C GLU A 281 -17.71 7.64 -11.34
N THR A 282 -17.92 8.39 -10.25
CA THR A 282 -16.85 9.15 -9.59
C THR A 282 -15.79 8.23 -9.01
N LEU A 283 -16.19 7.11 -8.41
CA LEU A 283 -15.29 6.07 -7.94
C LEU A 283 -14.49 5.47 -9.09
N ALA A 284 -15.14 5.08 -10.20
CA ALA A 284 -14.48 4.56 -11.38
C ALA A 284 -13.45 5.56 -11.95
N ARG A 285 -13.82 6.84 -12.06
CA ARG A 285 -12.91 7.91 -12.51
C ARG A 285 -11.65 7.94 -11.65
N ARG A 286 -11.78 7.94 -10.32
CA ARG A 286 -10.62 7.92 -9.41
C ARG A 286 -9.76 6.68 -9.63
N TYR A 287 -10.34 5.49 -9.72
CA TYR A 287 -9.55 4.25 -9.86
C TYR A 287 -8.80 4.14 -11.19
N ILE A 288 -9.36 4.68 -12.28
CA ILE A 288 -8.69 4.69 -13.59
C ILE A 288 -7.72 5.87 -13.75
N SER A 289 -7.98 6.99 -13.07
CA SER A 289 -7.18 8.22 -13.18
C SER A 289 -6.14 8.37 -12.08
N ARG A 290 -6.15 7.58 -11.00
CA ARG A 290 -5.10 7.65 -9.98
C ARG A 290 -3.71 7.36 -10.56
N THR A 291 -2.67 7.71 -9.80
CA THR A 291 -1.28 7.36 -10.12
C THR A 291 -1.16 5.86 -10.42
N PRO A 292 -0.71 5.46 -11.62
CA PRO A 292 -0.83 4.08 -12.04
C PRO A 292 0.19 3.15 -11.36
N CYS A 293 -0.22 1.89 -11.20
CA CYS A 293 0.71 0.77 -11.06
C CYS A 293 1.52 0.62 -12.37
N PRO A 294 2.79 0.16 -12.34
CA PRO A 294 3.52 -0.20 -13.56
C PRO A 294 2.79 -1.22 -14.45
N SER A 295 1.86 -1.97 -13.87
CA SER A 295 0.99 -2.86 -14.64
C SER A 295 -0.12 -2.14 -15.39
N ARG A 296 -0.10 -0.81 -15.47
CA ARG A 296 -1.08 0.04 -16.15
C ARG A 296 -0.36 1.12 -16.95
N LEU A 297 -0.95 1.51 -18.08
CA LEU A 297 -0.37 2.49 -19.00
C LEU A 297 -1.10 3.84 -18.95
N PRO A 298 -0.40 4.95 -19.30
CA PRO A 298 1.02 5.00 -19.68
C PRO A 298 1.97 5.23 -18.49
N ALA A 299 3.17 4.63 -18.54
CA ALA A 299 4.26 4.79 -17.56
C ALA A 299 4.62 6.26 -17.28
N LYS A 300 4.47 7.14 -18.29
CA LYS A 300 4.74 8.57 -18.18
C LYS A 300 4.02 9.23 -17.00
N ARG A 301 2.78 8.83 -16.70
CA ARG A 301 2.01 9.41 -15.57
C ARG A 301 2.63 9.07 -14.22
N ARG A 302 3.20 7.86 -14.08
CA ARG A 302 3.92 7.46 -12.86
C ARG A 302 5.23 8.24 -12.75
N LEU A 303 5.95 8.45 -13.85
CA LEU A 303 7.15 9.29 -13.87
C LEU A 303 6.84 10.73 -13.42
N GLU A 304 5.78 11.35 -13.95
CA GLU A 304 5.33 12.69 -13.54
C GLU A 304 5.06 12.74 -12.03
N PHE A 305 4.32 11.77 -11.50
CA PHE A 305 4.07 11.66 -10.05
C PHE A 305 5.36 11.56 -9.22
N ILE A 306 6.32 10.74 -9.66
CA ILE A 306 7.62 10.61 -8.97
C ILE A 306 8.37 11.94 -8.98
N LEU A 307 8.46 12.61 -10.14
CA LEU A 307 9.20 13.87 -10.27
C LEU A 307 8.57 15.00 -9.43
N ASP A 308 7.25 15.09 -9.40
CA ASP A 308 6.53 16.07 -8.57
C ASP A 308 6.72 15.74 -7.08
N GLY A 309 6.58 14.48 -6.68
CA GLY A 309 6.84 14.05 -5.30
C GLY A 309 8.27 14.34 -4.85
N MET A 310 9.28 14.11 -5.70
CA MET A 310 10.68 14.44 -5.42
C MET A 310 10.88 15.96 -5.29
N ARG A 311 10.26 16.76 -6.14
CA ARG A 311 10.32 18.23 -6.07
C ARG A 311 9.71 18.74 -4.77
N ASP A 312 8.49 18.31 -4.44
CA ASP A 312 7.74 18.76 -3.27
C ASP A 312 8.43 18.37 -1.96
N SER A 313 9.05 17.18 -1.94
CA SER A 313 9.79 16.67 -0.79
C SER A 313 11.28 17.04 -0.78
N ARG A 314 11.76 17.81 -1.77
CA ARG A 314 13.19 18.17 -1.92
C ARG A 314 14.12 16.95 -1.87
N ALA A 315 13.70 15.84 -2.48
CA ALA A 315 14.54 14.65 -2.58
C ALA A 315 15.71 14.90 -3.52
N GLN A 316 16.89 14.42 -3.14
CA GLN A 316 18.15 14.58 -3.88
C GLN A 316 18.45 13.36 -4.75
N SER A 317 17.94 12.19 -4.37
CA SER A 317 18.10 10.94 -5.11
C SER A 317 16.90 10.02 -4.94
N LEU A 318 16.86 8.96 -5.73
CA LEU A 318 15.82 7.95 -5.68
C LEU A 318 16.38 6.54 -5.49
N ILE A 319 15.81 5.78 -4.56
CA ILE A 319 16.12 4.36 -4.36
C ILE A 319 14.94 3.53 -4.86
N PHE A 320 15.18 2.68 -5.85
CA PHE A 320 14.23 1.67 -6.27
C PHE A 320 14.26 0.48 -5.30
N ILE A 321 13.13 0.11 -4.71
CA ILE A 321 12.98 -1.12 -3.91
C ILE A 321 12.07 -2.08 -4.69
N ILE A 322 12.66 -3.12 -5.27
CA ILE A 322 11.94 -4.05 -6.15
C ILE A 322 11.97 -5.44 -5.54
N GLN A 323 10.79 -6.01 -5.30
CA GLN A 323 10.72 -7.42 -4.91
C GLN A 323 11.16 -8.30 -6.08
N LYS A 324 11.95 -9.36 -5.80
CA LYS A 324 12.29 -10.36 -6.81
C LYS A 324 11.04 -10.85 -7.54
N PHE A 325 11.15 -11.01 -8.86
CA PHE A 325 10.06 -11.49 -9.72
C PHE A 325 8.81 -10.59 -9.73
N CYS A 326 8.96 -9.31 -9.40
CA CYS A 326 7.89 -8.33 -9.61
C CYS A 326 7.94 -7.80 -11.04
N ASP A 327 7.44 -8.59 -12.01
CA ASP A 327 7.58 -8.32 -13.44
C ASP A 327 7.16 -6.89 -13.86
N PRO A 328 6.02 -6.33 -13.40
CA PRO A 328 5.64 -4.98 -13.81
C PRO A 328 6.66 -3.92 -13.37
N HIS A 329 7.21 -4.04 -12.17
CA HIS A 329 8.21 -3.10 -11.66
C HIS A 329 9.56 -3.30 -12.34
N LEU A 330 9.98 -4.55 -12.57
CA LEU A 330 11.21 -4.87 -13.30
C LEU A 330 11.17 -4.38 -14.75
N ALA A 331 10.02 -4.49 -15.43
CA ALA A 331 9.85 -4.04 -16.81
C ALA A 331 9.91 -2.52 -16.95
N GLU A 332 9.35 -1.78 -15.98
CA GLU A 332 9.30 -0.31 -16.04
C GLU A 332 10.55 0.38 -15.50
N GLN A 333 11.28 -0.27 -14.58
CA GLN A 333 12.43 0.34 -13.88
C GLN A 333 13.51 0.89 -14.84
N PRO A 334 13.94 0.20 -15.92
CA PRO A 334 14.96 0.73 -16.82
C PRO A 334 14.53 2.05 -17.48
N PHE A 335 13.26 2.15 -17.89
CA PHE A 335 12.69 3.37 -18.46
C PHE A 335 12.72 4.51 -17.44
N LEU A 336 12.29 4.27 -16.20
CA LEU A 336 12.31 5.31 -15.16
C LEU A 336 13.75 5.73 -14.82
N SER A 337 14.68 4.78 -14.70
CA SER A 337 16.09 5.08 -14.41
C SER A 337 16.73 5.94 -15.49
N GLU A 338 16.47 5.64 -16.76
CA GLU A 338 16.94 6.46 -17.90
C GLU A 338 16.39 7.89 -17.80
N LYS A 339 15.09 8.06 -17.55
CA LYS A 339 14.46 9.39 -17.47
C LYS A 339 14.92 10.19 -16.25
N LEU A 340 15.13 9.54 -15.11
CA LEU A 340 15.69 10.17 -13.92
C LEU A 340 17.15 10.62 -14.15
N LYS A 341 17.98 9.76 -14.76
CA LYS A 341 19.36 10.12 -15.13
C LYS A 341 19.40 11.30 -16.11
N ALA A 342 18.54 11.29 -17.13
CA ALA A 342 18.42 12.41 -18.08
C ALA A 342 17.97 13.72 -17.40
N ALA A 343 17.23 13.63 -16.30
CA ALA A 343 16.84 14.77 -15.46
C ALA A 343 17.90 15.16 -14.40
N GLY A 344 19.08 14.52 -14.41
CA GLY A 344 20.13 14.77 -13.44
C GLY A 344 19.84 14.23 -12.03
N ILE A 345 18.91 13.27 -11.90
CA ILE A 345 18.52 12.68 -10.63
C ILE A 345 19.24 11.33 -10.44
N PRO A 346 20.18 11.23 -9.48
CA PRO A 346 20.85 9.99 -9.16
C PRO A 346 19.86 8.95 -8.64
N ASN A 347 20.05 7.69 -9.04
CA ASN A 347 19.21 6.59 -8.58
C ASN A 347 19.97 5.27 -8.49
N MET A 348 19.52 4.40 -7.58
CA MET A 348 20.01 3.03 -7.42
C MET A 348 18.85 2.02 -7.34
N VAL A 349 19.16 0.73 -7.52
CA VAL A 349 18.19 -0.37 -7.39
C VAL A 349 18.58 -1.32 -6.28
N LEU A 350 17.69 -1.49 -5.32
CA LEU A 350 17.71 -2.54 -4.30
C LEU A 350 16.68 -3.60 -4.69
N GLU A 351 17.18 -4.77 -5.04
CA GLU A 351 16.33 -5.95 -5.19
C GLU A 351 16.19 -6.62 -3.82
N VAL A 352 14.95 -6.92 -3.41
CA VAL A 352 14.64 -7.48 -2.09
C VAL A 352 13.93 -8.82 -2.20
N GLU A 353 14.25 -9.71 -1.24
CA GLU A 353 13.60 -11.00 -1.05
C GLU A 353 12.62 -10.95 0.13
N HIS A 354 11.95 -12.08 0.39
CA HIS A 354 10.96 -12.17 1.47
C HIS A 354 11.55 -11.89 2.87
N ARG A 355 12.75 -12.39 3.13
CA ARG A 355 13.39 -12.30 4.44
C ARG A 355 14.50 -11.24 4.43
N LEU A 356 14.35 -10.23 5.29
CA LEU A 356 15.37 -9.19 5.43
C LEU A 356 16.66 -9.71 6.07
N GLY A 357 16.58 -10.61 7.06
CA GLY A 357 17.72 -11.04 7.88
C GLY A 357 19.02 -11.32 7.11
N PRO A 358 19.04 -12.25 6.13
CA PRO A 358 20.24 -12.54 5.33
C PRO A 358 20.73 -11.37 4.46
N SER A 359 19.86 -10.42 4.13
CA SER A 359 20.14 -9.32 3.19
C SER A 359 20.35 -7.97 3.89
N ARG A 360 20.15 -7.87 5.22
CA ARG A 360 20.20 -6.60 5.96
C ARG A 360 21.52 -5.87 5.78
N GLU A 361 22.63 -6.54 6.07
CA GLU A 361 23.97 -5.96 5.95
C GLU A 361 24.34 -5.65 4.50
N GLN A 362 23.87 -6.46 3.55
CA GLN A 362 24.07 -6.20 2.13
C GLN A 362 23.35 -4.92 1.69
N ILE A 363 22.10 -4.72 2.12
CA ILE A 363 21.33 -3.51 1.83
C ILE A 363 22.04 -2.30 2.43
N ARG A 364 22.42 -2.37 3.72
CA ARG A 364 23.10 -1.28 4.42
C ARG A 364 24.37 -0.82 3.68
N THR A 365 25.28 -1.73 3.37
CA THR A 365 26.54 -1.42 2.68
C THR A 365 26.31 -0.84 1.29
N ARG A 366 25.31 -1.35 0.55
CA ARG A 366 24.99 -0.82 -0.79
C ARG A 366 24.42 0.59 -0.74
N VAL A 367 23.61 0.90 0.27
CA VAL A 367 23.07 2.25 0.48
C VAL A 367 24.18 3.20 0.91
N GLN A 368 25.05 2.81 1.85
CA GLN A 368 26.21 3.61 2.26
C GLN A 368 27.10 3.97 1.07
N GLY A 369 27.51 2.97 0.27
CA GLY A 369 28.32 3.23 -0.92
C GLY A 369 27.62 4.10 -1.97
N PHE A 370 26.29 4.03 -2.07
CA PHE A 370 25.52 4.95 -2.93
C PHE A 370 25.55 6.38 -2.39
N LEU A 371 25.36 6.57 -1.08
CA LEU A 371 25.39 7.90 -0.46
C LEU A 371 26.79 8.53 -0.53
N GLU A 372 27.84 7.77 -0.25
CA GLU A 372 29.25 8.20 -0.38
C GLU A 372 29.58 8.66 -1.81
N MET A 373 29.06 7.96 -2.82
CA MET A 373 29.23 8.35 -4.23
C MET A 373 28.55 9.69 -4.57
N LEU A 374 27.53 10.12 -3.82
CA LEU A 374 26.81 11.39 -4.05
C LEU A 374 27.42 12.57 -3.30
N GLU A 375 28.31 12.32 -2.34
CA GLU A 375 29.07 13.36 -1.62
C GLU A 375 30.31 13.82 -2.41
N HIS A 376 30.69 13.06 -3.44
CA HIS A 376 31.82 13.29 -4.34
C HIS A 376 31.35 13.63 -5.75
#